data_AF-A0A424QT33-F1
#
_entry.id   AF-A0A424QT33-F1
#
_cell.length_a   1.000
_cell.length_b   1.000
_cell.length_c   1.000
_cell.angle_alpha   90.00
_cell.angle_beta   90.00
_cell.angle_gamma   90.00
#
_symmetry.space_group_name_H-M   'P 1'
#
loop_
_entity.id
_entity.type
_entity.pdbx_description
1 polymer ?
#
loop_
_entity_poly.entity_id
_entity_poly.type
_entity_poly.pdbx_seq_one_letter_code
_entity_poly.pdbx_strand_id
1 'polypeptide(L)' 'MQDEYLSKCVVDTSRRTFYLYSDDGDTREVECETMEQFMGVLKFVRDTLGDELVYAEPLVDSRGKINF' A
#
# COMPACT_ATOMS: atom_id res chain seq x y z
N MET A 1 14.31 -24.40 -0.47
CA MET A 1 13.38 -23.37 0.04
C MET A 1 12.80 -22.72 -1.20
N GLN A 2 11.48 -22.59 -1.29
CA GLN A 2 10.87 -21.74 -2.32
C GLN A 2 11.02 -20.31 -1.80
N ASP A 3 11.75 -19.49 -2.54
CA ASP A 3 11.93 -18.09 -2.21
C ASP A 3 10.65 -17.35 -2.65
N GLU A 4 9.92 -16.79 -1.69
CA GLU A 4 8.71 -15.96 -1.91
C GLU A 4 9.16 -14.52 -2.07
N TYR A 5 8.75 -13.86 -3.17
CA TYR A 5 9.10 -12.47 -3.43
C TYR A 5 7.87 -11.58 -3.42
N LEU A 6 8.04 -10.35 -2.95
CA LEU A 6 7.00 -9.33 -3.03
C LEU A 6 6.81 -8.93 -4.50
N SER A 7 5.60 -9.09 -5.03
CA SER A 7 5.22 -8.68 -6.38
C SER A 7 4.60 -7.29 -6.41
N LYS A 8 3.90 -6.88 -5.34
CA LYS A 8 3.20 -5.59 -5.26
C LYS A 8 2.98 -5.14 -3.82
N CYS A 9 3.15 -3.85 -3.56
CA CYS A 9 2.77 -3.19 -2.31
C CYS A 9 1.76 -2.07 -2.60
N VAL A 10 0.53 -2.20 -2.11
CA VAL A 10 -0.50 -1.16 -2.21
C VAL A 10 -0.59 -0.37 -0.91
N VAL A 11 -0.40 0.94 -1.00
CA VAL A 11 -0.53 1.89 0.11
C VAL A 11 -1.92 2.51 0.10
N ASP A 12 -2.72 2.23 1.12
CA ASP A 12 -3.99 2.94 1.37
C ASP A 12 -3.78 4.00 2.45
N THR A 13 -3.66 5.25 2.02
CA THR A 13 -3.46 6.40 2.91
C THR A 13 -4.72 6.77 3.71
N SER A 14 -5.90 6.39 3.22
CA SER A 14 -7.18 6.68 3.90
C SER A 14 -7.35 5.77 5.11
N ARG A 15 -6.98 4.49 4.94
CA ARG A 15 -7.04 3.47 6.00
C ARG A 15 -5.77 3.37 6.83
N ARG A 16 -4.67 3.97 6.38
CA ARG A 16 -3.32 3.78 6.94
C ARG A 16 -2.92 2.31 6.95
N THR A 17 -3.12 1.65 5.82
CA THR A 17 -2.90 0.21 5.64
C THR A 17 -2.00 -0.06 4.44
N PHE A 18 -1.14 -1.05 4.55
CA PHE A 18 -0.32 -1.58 3.45
C PHE A 18 -0.78 -2.99 3.11
N TYR A 19 -1.03 -3.24 1.83
CA TYR A 19 -1.37 -4.56 1.29
C TYR A 19 -0.17 -5.09 0.51
N LEU A 20 0.38 -6.22 0.93
CA LEU A 20 1.54 -6.87 0.32
C LEU A 20 1.05 -8.10 -0.43
N TYR A 21 1.43 -8.20 -1.70
CA TYR A 21 1.14 -9.35 -2.55
C TYR A 21 2.45 -10.00 -2.95
N SER A 22 2.53 -11.31 -2.82
CA SER A 22 3.66 -12.09 -3.31
C SER A 22 3.47 -12.50 -4.77
N ASP A 23 4.48 -13.11 -5.36
CA ASP A 23 4.43 -13.73 -6.68
C ASP A 23 3.75 -15.12 -6.70
N ASP A 24 3.66 -15.79 -5.55
CA ASP A 24 2.95 -17.07 -5.39
C ASP A 24 1.45 -16.92 -5.04
N GLY A 25 0.99 -15.68 -4.83
CA GLY A 25 -0.42 -15.33 -4.63
C GLY A 25 -0.83 -15.11 -3.18
N ASP A 26 0.09 -15.26 -2.23
CA ASP A 26 -0.12 -14.88 -0.84
C ASP A 26 -0.32 -13.36 -0.68
N THR A 27 -1.11 -13.00 0.33
CA THR A 27 -1.42 -11.61 0.67
C THR A 27 -1.23 -11.37 2.15
N ARG A 28 -0.62 -10.23 2.50
CA ARG A 28 -0.49 -9.77 3.89
C ARG A 28 -0.95 -8.34 4.03
N GLU A 29 -1.48 -8.01 5.20
CA GLU A 29 -1.95 -6.68 5.53
C GLU A 29 -1.17 -6.14 6.74
N VAL A 30 -0.74 -4.89 6.64
CA VAL A 30 -0.11 -4.16 7.74
C VAL A 30 -0.97 -2.94 8.03
N GLU A 31 -1.85 -3.05 9.03
CA GLU A 31 -2.66 -1.95 9.52
C GLU A 31 -1.88 -1.13 10.55
N CYS A 32 -1.86 0.19 10.38
CA CYS A 32 -1.20 1.10 11.30
C CYS A 32 -2.24 1.85 12.15
N GLU A 33 -2.13 1.70 13.47
CA GLU A 33 -3.04 2.35 14.41
C GLU A 33 -2.75 3.85 14.52
N THR A 34 -1.47 4.23 14.46
CA THR A 34 -1.03 5.62 14.61
C THR A 34 -0.42 6.18 13.32
N MET A 35 -0.49 7.50 13.18
CA MET A 35 0.17 8.20 12.07
C MET A 35 1.69 7.99 12.08
N GLU A 36 2.31 7.94 13.25
CA GLU A 36 3.76 7.73 13.38
C GLU A 36 4.19 6.36 12.85
N GLN A 37 3.46 5.29 13.20
CA GLN A 37 3.67 3.96 12.65
C GLN A 37 3.52 3.97 11.13
N PHE A 38 2.44 4.57 10.63
CA PHE A 38 2.18 4.67 9.20
C PHE A 38 3.32 5.39 8.46
N MET A 39 3.78 6.53 8.98
CA MET A 39 4.88 7.29 8.37
C MET A 39 6.21 6.55 8.42
N GLY A 40 6.48 5.79 9.49
CA GLY A 40 7.65 4.93 9.61
C GLY A 40 7.67 3.82 8.56
N VAL A 41 6.56 3.09 8.42
CA VAL A 41 6.42 2.03 7.41
C VAL A 41 6.46 2.62 6.00
N LEU A 42 5.75 3.73 5.76
CA LEU A 42 5.72 4.39 4.45
C LEU A 42 7.12 4.80 3.99
N LYS A 43 7.93 5.34 4.89
CA LYS A 43 9.33 5.67 4.58
C LYS A 43 10.11 4.41 4.19
N PHE A 44 10.01 3.36 5.00
CA PHE A 44 10.71 2.10 4.75
C PHE A 44 10.35 1.49 3.40
N VAL A 45 9.05 1.39 3.06
CA VAL A 45 8.63 0.80 1.78
C VAL A 45 9.06 1.66 0.59
N ARG A 46 9.04 2.99 0.71
CA ARG A 46 9.52 3.89 -0.36
C ARG A 46 11.03 3.83 -0.57
N ASP A 47 11.80 3.58 0.48
CA ASP A 47 13.25 3.45 0.40
C ASP A 47 13.67 2.06 -0.12
N THR A 48 12.78 1.06 -0.01
CA THR A 48 13.07 -0.34 -0.33
C THR A 48 12.49 -0.78 -1.68
N LEU A 49 11.31 -0.26 -2.05
CA LEU A 49 10.56 -0.68 -3.23
C LEU A 49 10.63 0.39 -4.32
N GLY A 50 10.67 -0.05 -5.57
CA GLY A 50 10.64 0.81 -6.74
C GLY A 50 9.24 0.83 -7.35
N ASP A 51 9.12 0.20 -8.52
CA ASP A 51 7.90 0.16 -9.32
C ASP A 51 6.80 -0.74 -8.71
N GLU A 52 7.14 -1.55 -7.72
CA GLU A 52 6.22 -2.44 -7.00
C GLU A 52 5.30 -1.68 -6.04
N LEU A 53 5.65 -0.43 -5.69
CA LEU A 53 4.88 0.41 -4.78
C LEU A 53 3.81 1.20 -5.54
N VAL A 54 2.56 1.02 -5.13
CA VAL A 54 1.38 1.65 -5.75
C VAL A 54 0.46 2.20 -4.68
N TYR A 55 -0.26 3.27 -5.00
CA TYR A 55 -1.23 3.88 -4.09
C TYR A 55 -2.64 3.42 -4.43
N ALA A 56 -3.46 3.20 -3.41
CA ALA A 56 -4.88 2.96 -3.59
C ALA A 56 -5.54 4.18 -4.25
N GLU A 57 -6.58 3.94 -5.04
CA GLU A 57 -7.38 5.03 -5.60
C GLU A 57 -7.99 5.85 -4.46
N PRO A 58 -7.97 7.20 -4.56
CA PRO A 58 -8.63 8.03 -3.58
C PRO A 58 -10.12 7.69 -3.51
N LEU A 59 -10.67 7.59 -2.30
CA LEU A 59 -12.11 7.51 -2.10
C LEU A 59 -12.74 8.87 -2.44
N VAL A 60 -12.94 9.12 -3.73
CA VAL A 60 -13.72 10.26 -4.21
C VAL A 60 -15.19 9.87 -4.15
N ASP A 61 -15.97 10.64 -3.39
CA ASP A 61 -17.42 10.54 -3.46
C ASP A 61 -17.86 10.92 -4.88
N SER A 62 -18.55 10.01 -5.56
CA SER A 62 -19.06 10.19 -6.92
C SER A 62 -20.08 11.34 -7.06
N ARG A 63 -20.48 11.97 -5.95
CA ARG A 63 -21.25 13.23 -5.92
C ARG A 63 -20.41 14.47 -6.29
N GLY A 64 -19.08 14.37 -6.30
CA GLY A 64 -18.17 15.43 -6.72
C GLY A 64 -17.52 15.12 -8.06
N LYS A 65 -18.30 15.01 -9.15
CA LYS A 65 -17.72 15.05 -10.50
C LYS A 65 -17.07 16.42 -10.71
N ILE A 66 -15.79 16.56 -10.40
CA ILE A 66 -14.99 17.64 -10.93
C ILE A 66 -14.70 17.25 -12.39
N ASN A 67 -15.49 17.80 -13.32
CA ASN A 67 -15.16 17.71 -14.75
C ASN A 67 -13.91 18.57 -14.97
N PHE A 68 -12.80 17.94 -15.35
CA PHE A 68 -11.67 18.62 -15.98
C PHE A 68 -11.95 18.83 -17.46
#